data_AF-A0A967NRP2-F1
#
_entry.id   AF-A0A967NRP2-F1
#
_cell.length_a   1.000
_cell.length_b   1.000
_cell.length_c   1.000
_cell.angle_alpha   90.00
_cell.angle_beta   90.00
_cell.angle_gamma   90.00
#
_symmetry.space_group_name_H-M   'P 1'
#
loop_
_entity.id
_entity.type
_entity.pdbx_description
1 polymer ?
#
loop_
_entity_poly.entity_id
_entity_poly.type
_entity_poly.pdbx_seq_one_letter_code
_entity_poly.pdbx_strand_id
1 'polypeptide(L)' 'RETGCLGFYPDINTLIKALKETGKVNFYACSLASQIFGVDENNLIPEAEGIIGASWFLNEKADKADHYQYF' A
#
# COMPACT_ATOMS: atom_id res chain seq x y z
N ARG A 1 6.08 0.18 -27.06
CA ARG A 1 6.07 -1.29 -27.15
C ARG A 1 5.27 -1.76 -25.94
N GLU A 2 4.02 -2.14 -26.20
CA GLU A 2 3.07 -2.90 -25.38
C GLU A 2 2.64 -2.35 -24.01
N THR A 3 1.41 -1.82 -24.00
CA THR A 3 0.50 -1.65 -22.86
C THR A 3 -0.35 -2.91 -22.68
N GLY A 4 -0.41 -3.50 -21.48
CA GLY A 4 -1.57 -4.30 -21.04
C GLY A 4 -1.33 -5.54 -20.18
N CYS A 5 -1.81 -5.46 -18.94
CA CYS A 5 -2.36 -6.53 -18.09
C CYS A 5 -1.43 -7.61 -17.52
N LEU A 6 -1.06 -7.47 -16.24
CA LEU A 6 -0.81 -8.48 -15.17
C LEU A 6 0.07 -9.73 -15.43
N GLY A 7 0.36 -10.16 -16.66
CA GLY A 7 1.15 -11.35 -16.98
C GLY A 7 2.67 -11.18 -16.84
N PHE A 8 3.13 -9.98 -16.48
CA PHE A 8 4.56 -9.67 -16.29
C PHE A 8 5.03 -9.85 -14.84
N TYR A 9 4.12 -9.82 -13.87
CA TYR A 9 4.45 -9.94 -12.45
C TYR A 9 4.05 -11.35 -11.98
N PRO A 10 5.03 -12.25 -11.74
CA PRO A 10 4.75 -13.64 -11.41
C PRO A 10 4.04 -13.82 -10.06
N ASP A 11 4.10 -12.79 -9.20
CA ASP A 11 3.49 -12.79 -7.88
C ASP A 11 3.24 -11.33 -7.40
N ILE A 12 2.47 -11.21 -6.30
CA ILE A 12 2.09 -9.92 -5.72
C ILE A 12 3.28 -9.12 -5.18
N ASN A 13 4.33 -9.78 -4.68
CA ASN A 13 5.51 -9.09 -4.16
C ASN A 13 6.28 -8.42 -5.31
N THR A 14 6.42 -9.10 -6.45
CA THR A 14 7.04 -8.50 -7.64
C THR A 14 6.24 -7.30 -8.16
N LEU A 15 4.91 -7.37 -8.14
CA LEU A 15 4.06 -6.21 -8.48
C LEU A 15 4.26 -5.05 -7.50
N ILE A 16 4.25 -5.31 -6.19
CA ILE A 16 4.41 -4.27 -5.17
C ILE A 16 5.77 -3.57 -5.30
N LYS A 17 6.85 -4.33 -5.53
CA LYS A 17 8.19 -3.79 -5.79
C LYS A 17 8.20 -2.85 -7.00
N ALA A 18 7.65 -3.30 -8.12
CA ALA A 18 7.59 -2.48 -9.32
C ALA A 18 6.76 -1.18 -9.10
N LEU A 19 5.67 -1.26 -8.33
CA LEU A 19 4.89 -0.08 -7.95
C LEU A 19 5.71 0.89 -7.08
N LYS A 20 6.45 0.36 -6.08
CA LYS A 20 7.30 1.16 -5.20
C LYS A 20 8.44 1.85 -5.96
N GLU A 21 9.07 1.16 -6.92
CA GLU A 21 10.13 1.71 -7.78
C GLU A 21 9.67 2.92 -8.61
N THR A 22 8.37 3.07 -8.87
CA THR A 22 7.86 4.27 -9.58
C THR A 22 8.00 5.56 -8.76
N GLY A 23 8.14 5.46 -7.43
CA GLY A 23 8.11 6.59 -6.51
C GLY A 23 6.75 7.29 -6.40
N LYS A 24 5.69 6.73 -7.00
CA LYS A 24 4.35 7.34 -7.05
C LYS A 24 3.32 6.62 -6.17
N VAL A 25 3.65 5.43 -5.67
CA VAL A 25 2.76 4.59 -4.88
C VAL A 25 3.35 4.42 -3.48
N ASN A 26 2.51 4.64 -2.47
CA ASN A 26 2.85 4.46 -1.06
C ASN A 26 1.93 3.39 -0.46
N PHE A 27 2.50 2.49 0.34
CA PHE A 27 1.76 1.43 1.02
C PHE A 27 1.72 1.70 2.52
N TYR A 28 0.56 1.54 3.13
CA TYR A 28 0.34 1.87 4.53
C TYR A 28 -0.42 0.75 5.23
N ALA A 29 0.00 0.41 6.45
CA ALA A 29 -0.75 -0.50 7.32
C ALA A 29 -1.64 0.29 8.29
N CYS A 30 -2.85 -0.20 8.56
CA CYS A 30 -3.77 0.45 9.48
C CYS A 30 -3.47 0.05 10.92
N SER A 31 -3.25 1.02 11.81
CA SER A 31 -2.92 0.77 13.23
C SER A 31 -3.94 -0.04 13.99
N LEU A 32 -5.24 0.13 13.70
CA LEU A 32 -6.30 -0.66 14.34
C LEU A 32 -6.25 -2.11 13.85
N ALA A 33 -6.09 -2.33 12.54
CA ALA A 33 -5.98 -3.67 11.99
C ALA A 33 -4.73 -4.37 12.51
N SER A 34 -3.59 -3.68 12.56
CA SER A 34 -2.34 -4.20 13.13
C SER A 34 -2.52 -4.71 14.56
N GLN A 35 -3.25 -3.97 15.41
CA GLN A 35 -3.56 -4.42 16.78
C GLN A 35 -4.45 -5.66 16.80
N ILE A 36 -5.50 -5.70 15.97
CA ILE A 36 -6.44 -6.82 15.91
C ILE A 36 -5.73 -8.11 15.46
N PHE A 37 -4.82 -8.00 14.49
CA PHE A 37 -4.12 -9.14 13.90
C PHE A 37 -2.78 -9.46 14.57
N GLY A 38 -2.35 -8.69 15.57
CA GLY A 38 -1.06 -8.88 16.24
C GLY A 38 0.15 -8.68 15.31
N VAL A 39 0.04 -7.72 14.39
CA VAL A 39 1.07 -7.37 13.40
C VAL A 39 1.84 -6.15 13.88
N ASP A 40 3.16 -6.21 13.82
CA ASP A 40 4.07 -5.10 14.07
C ASP A 40 4.93 -4.74 12.84
N GLU A 41 5.81 -3.75 12.99
CA GLU A 41 6.68 -3.26 11.91
C GLU A 41 7.58 -4.37 11.31
N ASN A 42 7.96 -5.38 12.09
CA ASN A 42 8.78 -6.50 11.61
C ASN A 42 8.01 -7.47 10.70
N ASN A 43 6.68 -7.40 10.72
CA ASN A 43 5.83 -8.19 9.84
C ASN A 43 5.54 -7.47 8.52
N LEU A 44 5.87 -6.18 8.40
CA LEU A 44 5.61 -5.42 7.19
C LEU A 44 6.61 -5.78 6.09
N ILE A 45 6.15 -5.61 4.85
CA ILE A 45 7.04 -5.67 3.69
C ILE A 45 7.94 -4.41 3.68
N PRO A 46 9.17 -4.50 3.16
CA PRO A 46 10.10 -3.36 3.11
C PRO A 46 9.56 -2.15 2.33
N GLU A 47 8.60 -2.36 1.43
CA GLU A 47 8.00 -1.31 0.60
C GLU A 47 6.92 -0.49 1.32
N ALA A 48 6.50 -0.89 2.53
CA ALA A 48 5.52 -0.17 3.34
C ALA A 48 6.13 1.06 4.04
N GLU A 49 5.34 2.12 4.18
CA GLU A 49 5.69 3.34 4.92
C GLU A 49 5.48 3.20 6.44
N GLY A 50 5.07 2.01 6.90
CA GLY A 50 4.80 1.71 8.31
C GLY A 50 3.32 1.66 8.67
N ILE A 51 3.08 1.53 9.98
CA ILE A 51 1.74 1.48 10.58
C ILE A 51 1.25 2.91 10.86
N ILE A 52 0.15 3.31 10.24
CA ILE A 52 -0.44 4.65 10.35
C ILE A 52 -1.86 4.63 10.94
N GLY A 53 -2.21 5.73 11.59
CA GLY A 53 -3.54 5.92 12.18
C GLY A 53 -4.59 6.27 11.13
N ALA A 54 -5.81 5.76 11.31
CA ALA A 54 -6.94 6.04 10.43
C ALA A 54 -7.18 7.55 10.23
N SER A 55 -7.14 8.35 11.30
CA SER A 55 -7.34 9.79 11.21
C SER A 55 -6.31 10.48 10.32
N TRP A 56 -5.04 10.10 10.40
CA TRP A 56 -4.02 10.67 9.52
C TRP A 56 -4.26 10.27 8.07
N PHE A 57 -4.54 8.98 7.81
CA PHE A 57 -4.84 8.51 6.45
C PHE A 57 -6.01 9.28 5.84
N LEU A 58 -7.09 9.41 6.60
CA LEU A 58 -8.31 10.06 6.13
C LEU A 58 -8.08 11.54 5.81
N ASN A 59 -7.34 12.28 6.63
CA ASN A 59 -7.12 13.70 6.40
C ASN A 59 -6.00 13.99 5.37
N GLU A 60 -4.95 13.17 5.34
CA GLU A 60 -3.77 13.46 4.51
C GLU A 60 -3.74 12.72 3.17
N LYS A 61 -4.46 11.60 3.07
CA LYS A 61 -4.49 10.77 1.86
C LYS A 61 -5.86 10.65 1.28
N ALA A 62 -6.87 10.32 2.11
CA ALA A 62 -8.21 10.17 1.61
C ALA A 62 -8.71 11.54 1.15
N ASP A 63 -9.09 12.45 2.05
CA ASP A 63 -9.74 13.75 1.75
C ASP A 63 -9.17 14.55 0.55
N LYS A 64 -7.87 14.39 0.26
CA LYS A 64 -7.16 15.07 -0.83
C LYS A 64 -7.17 14.32 -2.18
N ALA A 65 -7.70 13.10 -2.25
CA ALA A 65 -7.73 12.29 -3.44
C ALA A 65 -9.00 12.52 -4.26
N ASP A 66 -8.85 12.53 -5.58
CA ASP A 66 -9.97 12.68 -6.51
C ASP A 66 -10.90 11.45 -6.52
N HIS A 67 -10.38 10.28 -6.16
CA HIS A 67 -11.10 9.02 -6.19
C HIS A 67 -10.59 8.02 -5.14
N TYR A 68 -11.51 7.22 -4.60
CA TYR A 68 -11.18 6.05 -3.77
C TYR A 68 -11.75 4.80 -4.41
N GLN A 69 -10.94 3.75 -4.42
CA GLN A 69 -11.33 2.43 -4.88
C GLN A 69 -11.08 1.43 -3.76
N TYR A 70 -12.08 0.57 -3.53
CA TYR A 70 -12.02 -0.55 -2.61
C TYR A 70 -11.96 -1.84 -3.43
N PHE A 71 -11.21 -2.82 -2.94
CA PHE A 71 -11.00 -4.13 -3.58
C PHE A 71 -11.53 -5.24 -2.67
#